data_AF-A0ABD1PDH4-F1
#
_entry.id   AF-A0ABD1PDH4-F1
#
_cell.length_a   1.000
_cell.length_b   1.000
_cell.length_c   1.000
_cell.angle_alpha   90.00
_cell.angle_beta   90.00
_cell.angle_gamma   90.00
#
_symmetry.space_group_name_H-M   'P 1'
#
loop_
_entity.id
_entity.type
_entity.pdbx_description
1 polymer ?
#
loop_
_entity_poly.entity_id
_entity_poly.type
_entity_poly.pdbx_seq_one_letter_code
_entity_poly.pdbx_strand_id
1 'polypeptide(L)'
;MSKSRDKGNKKCYHCGKLGHFKKDCYELKRKSKQQQNEDQNIAAVGEVLNGLHVMTVSDVKNQVGKSVKTLRTDNGLEFCNFEFDDFCKERYYETYDYKKYPQQNGVAERMNQTLMNKVRCMLVSSGLAKGFWAEALCTAAYLINRSPSSSVNFKTPQELWSEKSPDLSHIRVFGCAAYAHQVEGKLDLRATKCVMLGYPEGVKGYRLWVLGVKGIK
;
A
#
# COMPACT_ATOMS: atom_id res chain seq x y z
N MET A 1 48.00 -11.77 23.86
CA MET A 1 48.25 -11.12 22.56
C MET A 1 47.45 -11.84 21.48
N SER A 2 46.31 -11.26 21.05
CA SER A 2 45.48 -11.86 19.99
C SER A 2 46.12 -11.60 18.63
N LYS A 3 46.66 -12.64 17.99
CA LYS A 3 47.23 -12.56 16.64
C LYS A 3 46.14 -12.17 15.65
N SER A 4 46.18 -10.93 15.15
CA SER A 4 45.36 -10.50 14.02
C SER A 4 45.71 -11.37 12.82
N ARG A 5 44.77 -12.24 12.40
CA ARG A 5 44.95 -13.09 11.23
C ARG A 5 44.95 -12.21 9.99
N ASP A 6 46.13 -12.06 9.39
CA ASP A 6 46.34 -11.32 8.15
C ASP A 6 45.34 -11.78 7.08
N LYS A 7 44.50 -10.84 6.63
CA LYS A 7 43.45 -11.07 5.63
C LYS A 7 43.98 -10.88 4.20
N GLY A 8 45.21 -10.39 4.03
CA GLY A 8 45.77 -9.90 2.76
C GLY A 8 45.65 -10.86 1.58
N ASN A 9 45.77 -12.18 1.80
CA ASN A 9 45.79 -13.18 0.73
C ASN A 9 44.55 -14.11 0.65
N LYS A 10 43.48 -13.84 1.41
CA LYS A 10 42.29 -14.72 1.42
C LYS A 10 41.22 -14.25 0.44
N LYS A 11 40.82 -15.14 -0.47
CA LYS A 11 39.78 -14.91 -1.50
C LYS A 11 38.38 -15.13 -0.93
N CYS A 12 37.49 -14.16 -1.13
CA CYS A 12 36.08 -14.27 -0.75
C CYS A 12 35.36 -15.28 -1.67
N TYR A 13 34.77 -16.32 -1.10
CA TYR A 13 34.04 -17.36 -1.85
C TYR A 13 32.69 -16.90 -2.45
N HIS A 14 32.27 -15.64 -2.25
CA HIS A 14 31.05 -15.10 -2.85
C HIS A 14 31.34 -14.17 -4.03
N CYS A 15 32.24 -13.18 -3.86
CA CYS A 15 32.55 -12.19 -4.91
C CYS A 15 33.92 -12.42 -5.57
N GLY A 16 34.73 -13.36 -5.08
CA GLY A 16 36.03 -13.68 -5.65
C GLY A 16 37.16 -12.68 -5.36
N LYS A 17 36.92 -11.60 -4.60
CA LYS A 17 37.94 -10.59 -4.28
C LYS A 17 38.81 -10.98 -3.06
N LEU A 18 40.07 -10.57 -3.03
CA LEU A 18 41.00 -10.81 -1.92
C LEU A 18 40.76 -9.83 -0.76
N GLY A 19 41.30 -10.12 0.42
CA GLY A 19 41.33 -9.18 1.56
C GLY A 19 40.14 -9.28 2.53
N HIS A 20 39.13 -10.11 2.26
CA HIS A 20 37.96 -10.26 3.14
C HIS A 20 37.31 -11.64 3.06
N PHE A 21 36.59 -12.03 4.11
CA PHE A 21 35.82 -13.27 4.17
C PHE A 21 34.40 -13.07 3.64
N LYS A 22 33.69 -14.15 3.27
CA LYS A 22 32.28 -14.11 2.83
C LYS A 22 31.38 -13.32 3.79
N LYS A 23 31.57 -13.47 5.11
CA LYS A 23 30.82 -12.73 6.15
C LYS A 23 31.03 -11.20 6.11
N ASP A 24 32.17 -10.78 5.57
CA ASP A 24 32.58 -9.38 5.44
C ASP A 24 32.33 -8.85 4.00
N CYS A 25 31.73 -9.65 3.12
CA CYS A 25 31.53 -9.33 1.70
C CYS A 25 30.51 -8.22 1.50
N TYR A 26 30.96 -7.08 0.97
CA TYR A 26 30.11 -5.92 0.69
C TYR A 26 28.99 -6.22 -0.32
N GLU A 27 29.29 -6.98 -1.38
CA GLU A 27 28.29 -7.34 -2.41
C GLU A 27 27.20 -8.25 -1.87
N LEU A 28 27.57 -9.21 -1.00
CA LEU A 28 26.61 -10.07 -0.32
C LEU A 28 25.68 -9.26 0.59
N LYS A 29 26.25 -8.34 1.37
CA LYS A 29 25.48 -7.43 2.23
C LYS A 29 24.60 -6.46 1.44
N ARG A 30 25.05 -6.02 0.26
CA ARG A 30 24.26 -5.16 -0.63
C ARG A 30 23.08 -5.92 -1.23
N LYS A 31 23.30 -7.14 -1.72
CA LYS A 31 22.23 -8.02 -2.23
C LYS A 31 21.22 -8.37 -1.12
N SER A 32 21.69 -8.72 0.08
CA SER A 32 20.79 -9.00 1.20
C SER A 32 19.98 -7.77 1.61
N LYS A 33 20.56 -6.57 1.55
CA LYS A 33 19.85 -5.32 1.85
C LYS A 33 18.85 -4.94 0.75
N GLN A 34 19.17 -5.21 -0.52
CA GLN A 34 18.22 -5.05 -1.63
C GLN A 34 17.05 -6.04 -1.50
N GLN A 35 17.35 -7.32 -1.23
CA GLN A 35 16.33 -8.33 -0.96
C GLN A 35 15.47 -7.96 0.24
N GLN A 36 16.07 -7.56 1.37
CA GLN A 36 15.33 -7.10 2.55
C GLN A 36 14.47 -5.86 2.26
N ASN A 37 14.95 -4.92 1.45
CA ASN A 37 14.14 -3.76 1.04
C ASN A 37 12.99 -4.18 0.10
N GLU A 38 13.21 -5.15 -0.79
CA GLU A 38 12.17 -5.72 -1.66
C GLU A 38 11.14 -6.48 -0.84
N ASP A 39 11.56 -7.33 0.09
CA ASP A 39 10.70 -8.08 1.01
C ASP A 39 9.91 -7.12 1.94
N GLN A 40 10.54 -6.06 2.44
CA GLN A 40 9.87 -5.00 3.22
C GLN A 40 8.89 -4.21 2.36
N ASN A 41 9.24 -3.92 1.11
CA ASN A 41 8.32 -3.27 0.17
C ASN A 41 7.15 -4.19 -0.16
N ILE A 42 7.36 -5.50 -0.36
CA ILE A 42 6.30 -6.49 -0.61
C ILE A 42 5.40 -6.66 0.61
N ALA A 43 5.97 -6.72 1.82
CA ALA A 43 5.20 -6.76 3.06
C ALA A 43 4.41 -5.46 3.25
N ALA A 44 5.01 -4.30 3.01
CA ALA A 44 4.32 -3.01 3.03
C ALA A 44 3.27 -2.92 1.93
N VAL A 45 3.50 -3.49 0.74
CA VAL A 45 2.50 -3.62 -0.33
C VAL A 45 1.37 -4.52 0.15
N GLY A 46 1.64 -5.65 0.82
CA GLY A 46 0.62 -6.53 1.40
C GLY A 46 -0.22 -5.84 2.48
N GLU A 47 0.40 -5.11 3.40
CA GLU A 47 -0.30 -4.30 4.41
C GLU A 47 -1.09 -3.15 3.77
N VAL A 48 -0.54 -2.52 2.72
CA VAL A 48 -1.21 -1.46 1.97
C VAL A 48 -2.30 -2.01 1.07
N LEU A 49 -2.21 -3.22 0.54
CA LEU A 49 -3.27 -3.90 -0.21
C LEU A 49 -4.38 -4.36 0.72
N ASN A 50 -4.03 -4.81 1.94
CA ASN A 50 -4.99 -5.06 3.01
C ASN A 50 -5.68 -3.76 3.49
N GLY A 51 -4.99 -2.62 3.43
CA GLY A 51 -5.53 -1.28 3.72
C GLY A 51 -6.11 -0.54 2.52
N LEU A 52 -5.86 -1.01 1.30
CA LEU A 52 -6.50 -0.52 0.08
C LEU A 52 -7.87 -1.15 0.07
N HIS A 53 -8.82 -0.41 0.61
CA HIS A 53 -10.22 -0.71 0.42
C HIS A 53 -10.61 -0.39 -1.04
N VAL A 54 -10.03 -1.13 -1.99
CA VAL A 54 -10.80 -1.62 -3.12
C VAL A 54 -11.73 -2.63 -2.49
N MET A 55 -12.86 -2.13 -1.95
CA MET A 55 -13.97 -2.86 -1.30
C MET A 55 -13.66 -4.35 -1.17
N THR A 56 -13.10 -4.77 -0.03
CA THR A 56 -12.60 -6.13 0.06
C THR A 56 -13.75 -7.10 -0.19
N VAL A 57 -13.45 -8.23 -0.81
CA VAL A 57 -14.44 -9.26 -1.18
C VAL A 57 -15.25 -9.72 0.05
N SER A 58 -14.66 -9.60 1.24
CA SER A 58 -15.26 -9.90 2.55
C SER A 58 -16.27 -8.85 3.02
N ASP A 59 -16.09 -7.58 2.67
CA ASP A 59 -16.95 -6.46 3.12
C ASP A 59 -18.28 -6.39 2.38
N VAL A 60 -18.35 -6.96 1.18
CA VAL A 60 -19.55 -6.96 0.33
C VAL A 60 -20.76 -7.54 1.06
N LYS A 61 -20.54 -8.67 1.75
CA LYS A 61 -21.59 -9.41 2.45
C LYS A 61 -22.08 -8.64 3.68
N ASN A 62 -21.15 -8.04 4.42
CA ASN A 62 -21.45 -7.39 5.69
C ASN A 62 -22.01 -5.96 5.52
N GLN A 63 -21.57 -5.23 4.49
CA GLN A 63 -21.95 -3.83 4.30
C GLN A 63 -23.18 -3.64 3.41
N VAL A 64 -23.38 -4.51 2.41
CA VAL A 64 -24.42 -4.34 1.37
C VAL A 64 -25.37 -5.54 1.30
N GLY A 65 -25.13 -6.60 2.10
CA GLY A 65 -25.93 -7.82 2.04
C GLY A 65 -25.81 -8.59 0.72
N LYS A 66 -24.82 -8.24 -0.12
CA LYS A 66 -24.55 -8.87 -1.42
C LYS A 66 -23.34 -9.80 -1.26
N SER A 67 -23.37 -10.98 -1.86
CA SER A 67 -22.20 -11.86 -1.90
C SER A 67 -21.44 -11.69 -3.22
N VAL A 68 -20.12 -11.62 -3.15
CA VAL A 68 -19.30 -11.80 -4.36
C VAL A 68 -19.46 -13.25 -4.80
N LYS A 69 -19.83 -13.45 -6.06
CA LYS A 69 -20.08 -14.79 -6.60
C LYS A 69 -18.83 -15.41 -7.20
N THR A 70 -18.02 -14.61 -7.88
CA THR A 70 -16.88 -15.10 -8.65
C THR A 70 -15.71 -14.17 -8.44
N LEU A 71 -14.57 -14.77 -8.09
CA LEU A 71 -13.28 -14.08 -8.07
C LEU A 71 -12.50 -14.54 -9.31
N ARG A 72 -11.88 -13.57 -10.00
CA ARG A 72 -11.00 -13.85 -11.12
C ARG A 72 -9.63 -13.27 -10.83
N THR A 73 -8.63 -14.14 -10.87
CA THR A 73 -7.22 -13.81 -10.71
C THR A 73 -6.45 -14.27 -11.94
N ASP A 74 -5.30 -13.66 -12.20
CA ASP A 74 -4.36 -14.23 -13.16
C ASP A 74 -3.62 -15.43 -12.55
N ASN A 75 -2.77 -16.08 -13.33
CA ASN A 75 -1.89 -17.15 -12.81
C ASN A 75 -0.63 -16.58 -12.13
N GLY A 76 -0.74 -15.42 -11.48
CA GLY A 76 0.30 -14.90 -10.61
C GLY A 76 0.60 -15.91 -9.51
N LEU A 77 1.88 -16.14 -9.22
CA LEU A 77 2.30 -17.17 -8.26
C LEU A 77 1.80 -16.85 -6.84
N GLU A 78 1.57 -15.57 -6.54
CA GLU A 78 0.94 -15.10 -5.31
C GLU A 78 -0.51 -15.56 -5.14
N PHE A 79 -1.22 -15.86 -6.23
CA PHE A 79 -2.60 -16.36 -6.24
C PHE A 79 -2.69 -17.86 -6.51
N CYS A 80 -1.56 -18.51 -6.81
CA CYS A 80 -1.46 -19.95 -7.02
C CYS A 80 -0.85 -20.63 -5.80
N ASN A 81 -1.55 -20.57 -4.65
CA ASN A 81 -1.12 -21.25 -3.43
C ASN A 81 -2.31 -21.85 -2.67
N PHE A 82 -2.02 -22.86 -1.84
CA PHE A 82 -3.05 -23.61 -1.12
C PHE A 82 -3.85 -22.74 -0.14
N GLU A 83 -3.23 -21.76 0.51
CA GLU A 83 -3.92 -20.87 1.46
C GLU A 83 -4.96 -20.00 0.75
N PHE A 84 -4.61 -19.47 -0.42
CA PHE A 84 -5.49 -18.67 -1.26
C PHE A 84 -6.64 -19.51 -1.84
N ASP A 85 -6.32 -20.68 -2.38
CA ASP A 85 -7.32 -21.62 -2.92
C ASP A 85 -8.33 -22.03 -1.83
N ASP A 86 -7.87 -22.30 -0.60
CA ASP A 86 -8.73 -22.70 0.52
C ASP A 86 -9.62 -21.53 0.98
N PHE A 87 -9.04 -20.33 1.12
CA PHE A 87 -9.77 -19.10 1.41
C PHE A 87 -10.92 -18.86 0.42
N CYS A 88 -10.67 -19.09 -0.86
CA CYS A 88 -11.64 -18.88 -1.91
C CYS A 88 -12.65 -20.01 -2.06
N LYS A 89 -12.27 -21.29 -1.94
CA LYS A 89 -13.21 -22.43 -2.02
C LYS A 89 -14.34 -22.34 -1.01
N GLU A 90 -14.07 -21.80 0.17
CA GLU A 90 -15.10 -21.61 1.20
C GLU A 90 -16.08 -20.46 0.90
N ARG A 91 -15.75 -19.55 -0.03
CA ARG A 91 -16.40 -18.24 -0.15
C ARG A 91 -16.83 -17.84 -1.57
N TYR A 92 -16.18 -18.33 -2.61
CA TYR A 92 -16.31 -17.87 -4.00
C TYR A 92 -16.20 -19.02 -5.00
N TYR A 93 -16.78 -18.84 -6.19
CA TYR A 93 -16.42 -19.65 -7.35
C TYR A 93 -15.15 -19.04 -7.98
N GLU A 94 -14.02 -19.75 -7.91
CA GLU A 94 -12.77 -19.29 -8.52
C GLU A 94 -12.76 -19.51 -10.03
N THR A 95 -12.29 -18.50 -10.77
CA THR A 95 -11.92 -18.65 -12.17
C THR A 95 -10.52 -18.10 -12.39
N TYR A 96 -9.57 -18.96 -12.73
CA TYR A 96 -8.23 -18.53 -13.12
C TYR A 96 -8.25 -18.05 -14.58
N ASP A 97 -7.56 -16.95 -14.86
CA ASP A 97 -7.37 -16.49 -16.22
C ASP A 97 -6.61 -17.56 -17.02
N TYR A 98 -7.09 -17.88 -18.21
CA TYR A 98 -6.38 -18.81 -19.08
C TYR A 98 -5.20 -18.05 -19.71
N LYS A 99 -3.96 -18.53 -19.56
CA LYS A 99 -2.72 -17.87 -20.03
C LYS A 99 -2.76 -17.33 -21.47
N LYS A 100 -3.69 -17.80 -22.31
CA LYS A 100 -3.89 -17.37 -23.69
C LYS A 100 -4.76 -16.10 -23.85
N TYR A 101 -5.43 -15.61 -22.79
CA TYR A 101 -6.36 -14.47 -22.87
C TYR A 101 -6.06 -13.36 -21.85
N PRO A 102 -4.88 -12.70 -21.92
CA PRO A 102 -4.51 -11.59 -21.03
C PRO A 102 -5.50 -10.40 -21.04
N GLN A 103 -6.37 -10.33 -22.05
CA GLN A 103 -7.47 -9.35 -22.13
C GLN A 103 -8.47 -9.48 -20.96
N GLN A 104 -8.59 -10.67 -20.35
CA GLN A 104 -9.51 -10.90 -19.23
C GLN A 104 -9.06 -10.19 -17.95
N ASN A 105 -7.75 -10.00 -17.73
CA ASN A 105 -7.20 -9.24 -16.60
C ASN A 105 -7.11 -7.72 -16.84
N GLY A 106 -7.40 -7.26 -18.06
CA GLY A 106 -7.17 -5.86 -18.44
C GLY A 106 -7.92 -4.83 -17.59
N VAL A 107 -9.02 -5.20 -16.92
CA VAL A 107 -9.72 -4.30 -15.99
C VAL A 107 -8.89 -4.02 -14.74
N ALA A 108 -8.31 -5.07 -14.13
CA ALA A 108 -7.47 -4.93 -12.94
C ALA A 108 -6.17 -4.20 -13.28
N GLU A 109 -5.54 -4.54 -14.39
CA GLU A 109 -4.31 -3.88 -14.87
C GLU A 109 -4.52 -2.37 -15.08
N ARG A 110 -5.62 -1.98 -15.75
CA ARG A 110 -5.96 -0.55 -15.95
C ARG A 110 -6.23 0.16 -14.63
N MET A 111 -6.87 -0.50 -13.66
CA MET A 111 -7.11 0.08 -12.34
C MET A 111 -5.79 0.28 -11.58
N ASN A 112 -4.91 -0.72 -11.58
CA ASN A 112 -3.58 -0.62 -10.95
C ASN A 112 -2.75 0.51 -11.55
N GLN A 113 -2.76 0.64 -12.88
CA GLN A 113 -2.11 1.76 -13.57
C GLN A 113 -2.71 3.11 -13.15
N THR A 114 -4.03 3.21 -13.07
CA THR A 114 -4.74 4.43 -12.66
C THR A 114 -4.38 4.84 -11.23
N LEU A 115 -4.39 3.88 -10.31
CA LEU A 115 -4.00 4.07 -8.92
C LEU A 115 -2.56 4.59 -8.81
N MET A 116 -1.60 3.91 -9.45
CA MET A 116 -0.19 4.31 -9.39
C MET A 116 0.09 5.66 -10.05
N ASN A 117 -0.66 6.03 -11.10
CA ASN A 117 -0.58 7.36 -11.68
C ASN A 117 -1.06 8.43 -10.67
N LYS A 118 -2.17 8.19 -9.97
CA LYS A 118 -2.65 9.10 -8.91
C LYS A 118 -1.65 9.21 -7.75
N VAL A 119 -1.08 8.09 -7.30
CA VAL A 119 -0.02 8.08 -6.27
C VAL A 119 1.14 8.98 -6.70
N ARG A 120 1.63 8.82 -7.93
CA ARG A 120 2.72 9.64 -8.47
C ARG A 120 2.35 11.12 -8.45
N CYS A 121 1.16 11.49 -8.92
CA CYS A 121 0.69 12.86 -8.91
C CYS A 121 0.58 13.44 -7.50
N MET A 122 0.04 12.69 -6.54
CA MET A 122 -0.10 13.12 -5.14
C MET A 122 1.26 13.35 -4.48
N LEU A 123 2.22 12.45 -4.67
CA LEU A 123 3.57 12.58 -4.12
C LEU A 123 4.30 13.79 -4.72
N VAL A 124 4.22 13.97 -6.05
CA VAL A 124 4.83 15.13 -6.73
C VAL A 124 4.19 16.44 -6.26
N SER A 125 2.86 16.51 -6.18
CA SER A 125 2.16 17.74 -5.78
C SER A 125 2.37 18.10 -4.32
N SER A 126 2.53 17.11 -3.43
CA SER A 126 2.73 17.35 -1.99
C SER A 126 4.18 17.61 -1.61
N GLY A 127 5.14 17.22 -2.46
CA GLY A 127 6.56 17.24 -2.14
C GLY A 127 6.98 16.19 -1.11
N LEU A 128 6.11 15.23 -0.79
CA LEU A 128 6.41 14.15 0.16
C LEU A 128 7.36 13.11 -0.44
N ALA A 129 8.15 12.47 0.43
CA ALA A 129 9.08 11.43 0.04
C ALA A 129 8.35 10.19 -0.50
N LYS A 130 9.03 9.42 -1.36
CA LYS A 130 8.50 8.16 -1.92
C LYS A 130 8.07 7.14 -0.86
N GLY A 131 8.59 7.24 0.37
CA GLY A 131 8.18 6.38 1.49
C GLY A 131 6.69 6.51 1.85
N PHE A 132 6.02 7.60 1.48
CA PHE A 132 4.59 7.81 1.71
C PHE A 132 3.70 7.23 0.59
N TRP A 133 4.25 6.44 -0.33
CA TRP A 133 3.50 5.87 -1.46
C TRP A 133 2.29 5.03 -1.02
N ALA A 134 2.45 4.30 0.09
CA ALA A 134 1.42 3.54 0.78
C ALA A 134 0.18 4.39 1.10
N GLU A 135 0.39 5.49 1.81
CA GLU A 135 -0.66 6.42 2.25
C GLU A 135 -1.29 7.17 1.08
N ALA A 136 -0.47 7.53 0.10
CA ALA A 136 -0.95 8.10 -1.16
C ALA A 136 -1.84 7.10 -1.93
N LEU A 137 -1.51 5.81 -1.90
CA LEU A 137 -2.27 4.77 -2.58
C LEU A 137 -3.63 4.58 -1.89
N CYS A 138 -3.66 4.50 -0.56
CA CYS A 138 -4.91 4.41 0.21
C CYS A 138 -5.80 5.63 -0.07
N THR A 139 -5.21 6.83 -0.09
CA THR A 139 -5.93 8.06 -0.42
C THR A 139 -6.45 8.06 -1.86
N ALA A 140 -5.65 7.57 -2.81
CA ALA A 140 -6.07 7.45 -4.21
C ALA A 140 -7.25 6.50 -4.38
N ALA A 141 -7.24 5.33 -3.73
CA ALA A 141 -8.35 4.40 -3.73
C ALA A 141 -9.61 5.01 -3.10
N TYR A 142 -9.45 5.68 -1.94
CA TYR A 142 -10.54 6.38 -1.26
C TYR A 142 -11.25 7.40 -2.16
N LEU A 143 -10.45 8.18 -2.91
CA LEU A 143 -10.96 9.20 -3.82
C LEU A 143 -11.56 8.61 -5.10
N ILE A 144 -10.98 7.54 -5.66
CA ILE A 144 -11.56 6.83 -6.82
C ILE A 144 -12.96 6.33 -6.48
N ASN A 145 -13.14 5.71 -5.31
CA ASN A 145 -14.44 5.20 -4.88
C ASN A 145 -15.50 6.31 -4.72
N ARG A 146 -15.08 7.57 -4.58
CA ARG A 146 -15.94 8.76 -4.43
C ARG A 146 -15.91 9.70 -5.63
N SER A 147 -15.26 9.29 -6.71
CA SER A 147 -15.21 10.06 -7.95
C SER A 147 -16.25 9.53 -8.93
N PRO A 148 -16.95 10.41 -9.67
CA PRO A 148 -17.88 9.96 -10.70
C PRO A 148 -17.11 9.25 -11.81
N SER A 149 -17.69 8.18 -12.35
CA SER A 149 -17.10 7.46 -13.48
C SER A 149 -18.09 7.36 -14.65
N SER A 150 -17.60 7.62 -15.85
CA SER A 150 -18.39 7.52 -17.09
C SER A 150 -18.89 6.09 -17.33
N SER A 151 -18.15 5.07 -16.88
CA SER A 151 -18.55 3.66 -16.99
C SER A 151 -19.83 3.31 -16.22
N VAL A 152 -20.27 4.20 -15.32
CA VAL A 152 -21.43 3.99 -14.44
C VAL A 152 -22.37 5.20 -14.45
N ASN A 153 -22.55 5.82 -15.62
CA ASN A 153 -23.44 6.97 -15.81
C ASN A 153 -23.14 8.14 -14.85
N PHE A 154 -21.85 8.43 -14.63
CA PHE A 154 -21.37 9.48 -13.73
C PHE A 154 -21.77 9.33 -12.26
N LYS A 155 -22.23 8.15 -11.83
CA LYS A 155 -22.34 7.80 -10.41
C LYS A 155 -20.96 7.49 -9.83
N THR A 156 -20.84 7.59 -8.51
CA THR A 156 -19.65 7.15 -7.79
C THR A 156 -19.75 5.65 -7.44
N PRO A 157 -18.64 4.90 -7.38
CA PRO A 157 -18.65 3.53 -6.88
C PRO A 157 -19.27 3.41 -5.48
N GLN A 158 -19.00 4.37 -4.58
CA GLN A 158 -19.58 4.44 -3.25
C GLN A 158 -21.11 4.57 -3.29
N GLU A 159 -21.67 5.39 -4.19
CA GLU A 159 -23.13 5.49 -4.37
C GLU A 159 -23.74 4.17 -4.82
N LEU A 160 -23.11 3.50 -5.77
CA LEU A 160 -23.58 2.20 -6.23
C LEU A 160 -23.48 1.13 -5.15
N TRP A 161 -22.51 1.28 -4.25
CA TRP A 161 -22.26 0.35 -3.17
C TRP A 161 -23.23 0.53 -2.01
N SER A 162 -23.32 1.74 -1.46
CA SER A 162 -24.10 2.04 -0.25
C SER A 162 -25.48 2.62 -0.53
N GLU A 163 -25.86 2.77 -1.81
CA GLU A 163 -27.13 3.40 -2.26
C GLU A 163 -27.33 4.83 -1.72
N LYS A 164 -26.24 5.45 -1.26
CA LYS A 164 -26.20 6.77 -0.63
C LYS A 164 -25.05 7.59 -1.21
N SER A 165 -25.31 8.86 -1.53
CA SER A 165 -24.28 9.79 -1.97
C SER A 165 -23.22 10.02 -0.90
N PRO A 166 -21.92 9.94 -1.25
CA PRO A 166 -20.85 10.23 -0.31
C PRO A 166 -20.89 11.71 0.07
N ASP A 167 -20.76 11.99 1.36
CA ASP A 167 -20.35 13.32 1.79
C ASP A 167 -18.91 13.56 1.33
N LEU A 168 -18.67 14.71 0.70
CA LEU A 168 -17.35 15.12 0.20
C LEU A 168 -16.79 16.32 0.98
N SER A 169 -17.52 16.86 1.95
CA SER A 169 -17.16 18.08 2.69
C SER A 169 -15.86 17.92 3.50
N HIS A 170 -15.55 16.70 3.93
CA HIS A 170 -14.33 16.35 4.64
C HIS A 170 -13.16 16.04 3.71
N ILE A 171 -13.33 16.06 2.39
CA ILE A 171 -12.21 15.79 1.48
C ILE A 171 -11.19 16.93 1.56
N ARG A 172 -9.92 16.54 1.73
CA ARG A 172 -8.76 17.43 1.78
C ARG A 172 -7.69 16.95 0.81
N VAL A 173 -6.85 17.89 0.38
CA VAL A 173 -5.73 17.63 -0.53
C VAL A 173 -4.67 16.82 0.21
N PHE A 174 -4.24 15.70 -0.37
CA PHE A 174 -3.15 14.89 0.16
C PHE A 174 -1.88 15.75 0.32
N GLY A 175 -1.25 15.67 1.48
CA GLY A 175 -0.05 16.46 1.78
C GLY A 175 -0.31 17.88 2.26
N CYS A 176 -1.57 18.30 2.43
CA CYS A 176 -1.85 19.64 2.96
C CYS A 176 -1.42 19.78 4.42
N ALA A 177 -1.14 21.01 4.84
CA ALA A 177 -0.90 21.31 6.25
C ALA A 177 -2.15 21.00 7.07
N ALA A 178 -1.96 20.36 8.22
CA ALA A 178 -3.00 20.03 9.18
C ALA A 178 -2.52 20.40 10.60
N TYR A 179 -3.47 20.61 11.51
CA TYR A 179 -3.18 20.92 12.90
C TYR A 179 -3.96 19.96 13.79
N ALA A 180 -3.26 19.05 14.45
CA ALA A 180 -3.87 18.11 15.40
C ALA A 180 -4.01 18.81 16.75
N HIS A 181 -5.22 18.82 17.32
CA HIS A 181 -5.43 19.39 18.64
C HIS A 181 -4.72 18.55 19.71
N GLN A 182 -3.99 19.21 20.61
CA GLN A 182 -3.32 18.60 21.76
C GLN A 182 -3.90 19.23 23.03
N VAL A 183 -4.41 18.39 23.93
CA VAL A 183 -4.98 18.82 25.22
C VAL A 183 -3.89 18.75 26.27
N GLU A 184 -3.06 19.78 26.39
CA GLU A 184 -2.15 19.94 27.53
C GLU A 184 -2.09 21.41 27.95
N GLY A 185 -2.16 21.64 29.27
CA GLY A 185 -1.87 22.90 29.97
C GLY A 185 -2.68 24.17 29.62
N LYS A 186 -2.77 25.10 30.59
CA LYS A 186 -3.43 26.40 30.36
C LYS A 186 -2.64 27.32 29.40
N LEU A 187 -1.33 27.06 29.24
CA LEU A 187 -0.37 27.89 28.49
C LEU A 187 0.43 27.12 27.41
N ASP A 188 0.26 25.80 27.26
CA ASP A 188 1.03 25.03 26.28
C ASP A 188 0.46 25.15 24.86
N LEU A 189 1.27 24.74 23.88
CA LEU A 189 0.88 24.67 22.47
C LEU A 189 -0.32 23.72 22.30
N ARG A 190 -1.46 24.27 21.91
CA ARG A 190 -2.74 23.54 21.75
C ARG A 190 -2.86 22.75 20.45
N ALA A 191 -1.86 22.83 19.58
CA ALA A 191 -1.89 22.19 18.29
C ALA A 191 -0.50 21.75 17.81
N THR A 192 -0.43 20.53 17.30
CA THR A 192 0.75 20.01 16.60
C THR A 192 0.58 20.24 15.10
N LYS A 193 1.59 20.84 14.45
CA LYS A 193 1.62 20.96 12.99
C LYS A 193 1.92 19.60 12.36
N CYS A 194 1.06 19.20 11.44
CA CYS A 194 1.09 17.91 10.77
C CYS A 194 0.92 18.06 9.26
N VAL A 195 1.09 16.94 8.56
CA VAL A 195 0.74 16.76 7.15
C VAL A 195 -0.41 15.76 7.05
N MET A 196 -1.45 16.09 6.28
CA MET A 196 -2.55 15.17 6.01
C MET A 196 -2.09 14.07 5.06
N LEU A 197 -2.20 12.81 5.48
CA LEU A 197 -1.80 11.63 4.71
C LEU A 197 -2.97 10.83 4.16
N GLY A 198 -4.18 11.02 4.67
CA GLY A 198 -5.34 10.27 4.16
C GLY A 198 -6.47 10.14 5.17
N TYR A 199 -7.31 9.15 4.92
CA TYR A 199 -8.52 8.88 5.69
C TYR A 199 -8.37 7.52 6.37
N PRO A 200 -8.39 7.45 7.71
CA PRO A 200 -8.33 6.19 8.44
C PRO A 200 -9.62 5.39 8.25
N GLU A 201 -9.51 4.07 8.36
CA GLU A 201 -10.66 3.17 8.31
C GLU A 201 -11.40 3.15 9.65
N GLY A 202 -12.72 2.97 9.61
CA GLY A 202 -13.57 2.80 10.80
C GLY A 202 -13.77 4.05 11.67
N VAL A 203 -13.03 5.14 11.44
CA VAL A 203 -13.12 6.36 12.24
C VAL A 203 -13.31 7.60 11.38
N LYS A 204 -14.14 8.52 11.85
CA LYS A 204 -14.30 9.84 11.24
C LYS A 204 -13.11 10.71 11.63
N GLY A 205 -12.09 10.77 10.79
CA GLY A 205 -10.88 11.53 11.05
C GLY A 205 -9.95 11.65 9.86
N TYR A 206 -8.73 12.09 10.13
CA TYR A 206 -7.64 12.18 9.16
C TYR A 206 -6.43 11.47 9.72
N ARG A 207 -5.68 10.79 8.86
CA ARG A 207 -4.36 10.26 9.19
C ARG A 207 -3.35 11.38 9.04
N LEU A 208 -2.55 11.62 10.08
CA LEU A 208 -1.69 12.79 10.16
C LEU A 208 -0.24 12.37 10.41
N TRP A 209 0.69 12.96 9.65
CA TRP A 209 2.12 12.86 9.92
C TRP A 209 2.59 14.05 10.74
N VAL A 210 3.12 13.80 11.94
CA VAL A 210 3.63 14.87 12.81
C VAL A 210 5.00 15.35 12.29
N LEU A 211 5.13 16.66 12.09
CA LEU A 211 6.41 17.25 11.73
C LEU A 211 7.26 17.45 13.00
N GLY A 212 8.48 16.91 13.01
CA GLY A 212 9.46 17.12 14.10
C GLY A 212 9.62 15.98 15.11
N VAL A 213 8.72 14.99 15.11
CA VAL A 213 8.87 13.73 15.86
C VAL A 213 8.76 12.60 14.83
N LYS A 214 9.73 11.69 14.75
CA LYS A 214 9.70 10.58 13.78
C LYS A 214 8.56 9.61 14.17
N GLY A 215 7.35 9.80 13.64
CA GLY A 215 6.23 8.89 13.87
C GLY A 215 4.90 9.32 13.25
N ILE A 216 4.06 8.32 12.94
CA ILE A 216 2.64 8.47 12.56
C ILE A 216 1.82 8.58 13.85
N LYS A 217 0.85 9.50 13.89
CA LYS A 217 -0.20 9.52 14.92
C LYS A 217 -1.55 9.12 14.32
#